data_AF-A0A8H4AQD5-F1
#
_entry.id   AF-A0A8H4AQD5-F1
#
_cell.length_a   1.000
_cell.length_b   1.000
_cell.length_c   1.000
_cell.angle_alpha   90.00
_cell.angle_beta   90.00
_cell.angle_gamma   90.00
#
_symmetry.space_group_name_H-M   'P 1'
#
loop_
_entity.id
_entity.type
_entity.pdbx_description
1 polymer ?
#
loop_
_entity_poly.entity_id
_entity_poly.type
_entity_poly.pdbx_seq_one_letter_code
_entity_poly.pdbx_strand_id
1 'polypeptide(L)'
;MSLPILLIECIWRVIELQKDLKTLFSCLLLNRQCCKITAPILRSEPIFKNGNIFKILILGLNDYEISLIPNIDCFIPPDNDLLFDYLTFVTKISADLNEGVNEWLNVEKNFDLYQIMIAFIIMLLRKSEKIKKLEFKGYRLDLWNIFFQLT
;
A
#
# COMPACT_ATOMS: atom_id res chain seq x y z
N MET A 1 30.84 9.87 18.14
CA MET A 1 29.81 9.98 19.21
C MET A 1 28.79 8.88 18.98
N SER A 2 28.81 7.82 19.79
CA SER A 2 27.74 6.82 19.82
C SER A 2 26.55 7.42 20.56
N LEU A 3 25.38 7.50 19.93
CA LEU A 3 24.15 7.83 20.65
C LEU A 3 24.00 6.82 21.81
N PRO A 4 23.63 7.25 23.03
CA PRO A 4 23.30 6.32 24.10
C PRO A 4 22.20 5.40 23.57
N ILE A 5 22.27 4.12 23.94
CA ILE A 5 21.27 3.11 23.62
C ILE A 5 19.97 3.55 24.28
N LEU A 6 19.21 4.42 23.62
CA LEU A 6 17.82 4.59 23.91
C LEU A 6 17.20 3.22 23.60
N LEU A 7 16.60 2.58 24.59
CA LEU A 7 15.87 1.34 24.35
C LEU A 7 14.95 1.57 23.15
N ILE A 8 14.95 0.60 22.22
CA ILE A 8 14.18 0.70 20.99
C ILE A 8 12.70 1.04 21.25
N GLU A 9 12.18 0.63 22.41
CA GLU A 9 10.84 0.95 22.91
C GLU A 9 10.62 2.45 23.09
N CYS A 10 11.61 3.19 23.61
CA CYS A 10 11.53 4.63 23.77
C CYS A 10 11.54 5.34 22.41
N ILE A 11 12.38 4.89 21.48
CA ILE A 11 12.44 5.43 20.10
C ILE A 11 11.09 5.18 19.41
N TRP A 12 10.58 3.96 19.53
CA TRP A 12 9.30 3.57 18.97
C TRP A 12 8.19 4.47 19.50
N ARG A 13 8.11 4.68 20.81
CA ARG A 13 7.08 5.52 21.42
C ARG A 13 7.17 6.98 20.98
N VAL A 14 8.37 7.54 20.87
CA VAL A 14 8.56 8.91 20.39
C VAL A 14 8.11 9.07 18.93
N ILE A 15 8.44 8.10 18.07
CA ILE A 15 8.05 8.11 16.66
C ILE A 15 6.53 7.91 16.50
N GLU A 16 5.93 7.00 17.27
CA GLU A 16 4.48 6.74 17.25
C GLU A 16 3.66 7.98 17.64
N LEU A 17 4.19 8.83 18.51
CA LEU A 17 3.56 10.09 18.89
C LEU A 17 3.67 11.18 17.81
N GLN A 18 4.55 11.01 16.80
CA GLN A 18 4.67 11.97 15.71
C GLN A 18 3.50 11.81 14.73
N LYS A 19 2.73 12.88 14.55
CA LYS A 19 1.66 12.96 13.54
C LYS A 19 2.09 13.66 12.26
N ASP A 20 3.21 14.37 12.30
CA ASP A 20 3.74 15.11 11.17
C ASP A 20 4.49 14.17 10.21
N LEU A 21 3.99 14.06 8.98
CA LEU A 21 4.60 13.22 7.94
C LEU A 21 6.03 13.67 7.65
N LYS A 22 6.34 14.97 7.67
CA LYS A 22 7.69 15.48 7.36
C LYS A 22 8.72 15.00 8.38
N THR A 23 8.37 15.02 9.66
CA THR A 23 9.18 14.50 10.76
C THR A 23 9.36 12.98 10.62
N LEU A 24 8.29 12.24 10.34
CA LEU A 24 8.36 10.80 10.09
C LEU A 24 9.26 10.46 8.89
N PHE A 25 9.17 11.19 7.78
CA PHE A 25 10.08 11.00 6.63
C PHE A 25 11.55 11.28 7.02
N SER A 26 11.80 12.27 7.87
CA SER A 26 13.14 12.56 8.38
C SER A 26 13.67 11.40 9.24
N CYS A 27 12.81 10.71 10.00
CA CYS A 27 13.20 9.54 10.80
C CYS A 27 13.70 8.36 9.95
N LEU A 28 13.20 8.20 8.71
CA LEU A 28 13.70 7.16 7.79
C LEU A 28 15.19 7.31 7.48
N LEU A 29 15.71 8.54 7.51
CA LEU A 29 17.08 8.89 7.12
C LEU A 29 18.09 8.75 8.27
N LEU A 30 17.63 8.56 9.52
CA LEU A 30 18.52 8.55 10.68
C LEU A 30 19.38 7.28 10.75
N ASN A 31 18.76 6.11 10.68
CA ASN A 31 19.42 4.81 10.66
C ASN A 31 18.42 3.70 10.30
N ARG A 32 18.94 2.49 10.06
CA ARG A 32 18.12 1.31 9.70
C ARG A 32 17.06 0.96 10.75
N GLN A 33 17.33 1.21 12.04
CA GLN A 33 16.40 0.91 13.13
C GLN A 33 15.18 1.84 13.08
N CYS A 34 15.40 3.15 12.93
CA CYS A 34 14.34 4.12 12.76
C CYS A 34 13.53 3.82 11.49
N CYS A 35 14.20 3.45 10.39
CA CYS A 35 13.52 3.06 9.15
C CYS A 35 12.53 1.90 9.36
N LYS A 36 12.94 0.83 10.07
CA LYS A 36 12.07 -0.32 10.40
C LYS A 36 10.84 0.05 11.23
N ILE A 37 10.93 1.08 12.06
CA ILE A 37 9.83 1.56 12.91
C ILE A 37 8.91 2.50 12.12
N THR A 38 9.50 3.45 11.40
CA THR A 38 8.75 4.53 10.74
C THR A 38 8.10 4.09 9.44
N ALA A 39 8.69 3.15 8.69
CA ALA A 39 8.11 2.67 7.43
C ALA A 39 6.70 2.06 7.61
N PRO A 40 6.45 1.18 8.61
CA PRO A 40 5.09 0.72 8.91
C PRO A 40 4.12 1.84 9.25
N ILE A 41 4.55 2.85 10.01
CA ILE A 41 3.68 3.98 10.41
C ILE A 41 3.27 4.78 9.18
N LEU A 42 4.25 5.15 8.33
CA LEU A 42 4.02 5.92 7.10
C LEU A 42 3.20 5.18 6.04
N ARG A 43 3.22 3.85 6.05
CA ARG A 43 2.53 3.01 5.05
C ARG A 43 1.25 2.37 5.55
N SER A 44 0.86 2.64 6.81
CA SER A 44 -0.36 2.08 7.37
C SER A 44 -1.62 2.61 6.69
N GLU A 45 -1.66 3.91 6.39
CA GLU A 45 -2.76 4.55 5.66
C GLU A 45 -2.22 5.13 4.35
N PRO A 46 -2.09 4.30 3.29
CA PRO A 46 -1.59 4.76 2.01
C PRO A 46 -2.49 5.84 1.39
N ILE A 47 -1.86 6.87 0.80
CA ILE A 47 -2.54 7.87 -0.03
C ILE A 47 -2.43 7.40 -1.49
N PHE A 48 -3.55 6.99 -2.08
CA PHE A 48 -3.56 6.38 -3.41
C PHE A 48 -3.48 7.40 -4.55
N LYS A 49 -3.74 8.68 -4.28
CA LYS A 49 -3.50 9.77 -5.26
C LYS A 49 -2.06 9.88 -5.76
N ASN A 50 -1.09 9.29 -5.06
CA ASN A 50 0.30 9.30 -5.52
C ASN A 50 0.56 8.07 -6.41
N GLY A 51 0.65 8.28 -7.72
CA GLY A 51 0.87 7.23 -8.73
C GLY A 51 2.03 6.25 -8.41
N ASN A 52 3.03 6.68 -7.64
CA ASN A 52 4.15 5.82 -7.26
C ASN A 52 3.74 4.62 -6.39
N ILE A 53 2.60 4.68 -5.69
CA ILE A 53 2.14 3.55 -4.89
C ILE A 53 1.74 2.36 -5.74
N PHE A 54 1.27 2.59 -6.97
CA PHE A 54 0.83 1.51 -7.85
C PHE A 54 1.97 0.59 -8.26
N LYS A 55 3.20 1.10 -8.35
CA LYS A 55 4.39 0.25 -8.53
C LYS A 55 4.53 -0.77 -7.39
N ILE A 56 4.27 -0.35 -6.15
CA ILE A 56 4.32 -1.24 -4.98
C ILE A 56 3.15 -2.23 -5.02
N LEU A 57 1.94 -1.76 -5.39
CA LEU A 57 0.76 -2.62 -5.50
C LEU A 57 0.96 -3.71 -6.56
N ILE A 58 1.51 -3.38 -7.73
CA ILE A 58 1.76 -4.31 -8.83
C ILE A 58 2.74 -5.41 -8.41
N LEU A 59 3.83 -5.04 -7.75
CA LEU A 59 4.79 -6.00 -7.19
C LEU A 59 4.18 -6.93 -6.12
N GLY A 60 3.03 -6.56 -5.55
CA GLY A 60 2.31 -7.37 -4.57
C GLY A 60 1.39 -8.43 -5.17
N LEU A 61 1.07 -8.32 -6.46
CA LEU A 61 0.12 -9.20 -7.14
C LEU A 61 0.69 -10.63 -7.27
N ASN A 62 -0.19 -11.63 -7.19
CA ASN A 62 0.11 -13.01 -7.56
C ASN A 62 -0.42 -13.35 -8.96
N ASP A 63 -0.14 -14.55 -9.46
CA ASP A 63 -0.54 -14.98 -10.80
C ASP A 63 -2.06 -14.88 -11.05
N TYR A 64 -2.87 -15.19 -10.04
CA TYR A 64 -4.33 -15.06 -10.12
C TYR A 64 -4.75 -13.59 -10.29
N GLU A 65 -4.25 -12.69 -9.45
CA GLU A 65 -4.61 -11.26 -9.49
C GLU A 65 -4.06 -10.58 -10.75
N ILE A 66 -2.87 -11.00 -11.21
CA ILE A 66 -2.29 -10.59 -12.51
C ILE A 66 -3.23 -10.99 -13.64
N SER A 67 -3.81 -12.21 -13.61
CA SER A 67 -4.73 -12.67 -14.66
C SER A 67 -6.02 -11.84 -14.75
N LEU A 68 -6.39 -11.11 -13.70
CA LEU A 68 -7.52 -10.18 -13.70
C LEU A 68 -7.20 -8.85 -14.39
N ILE A 69 -5.92 -8.55 -14.68
CA ILE A 69 -5.52 -7.28 -15.28
C ILE A 69 -4.90 -7.54 -16.66
N PRO A 70 -5.65 -7.31 -17.76
CA PRO A 70 -5.08 -7.46 -19.09
C PRO A 70 -3.94 -6.44 -19.30
N ASN A 71 -2.86 -6.86 -19.97
CA ASN A 71 -1.70 -6.02 -20.30
C ASN A 71 -0.95 -5.41 -19.10
N ILE A 72 -1.04 -6.03 -17.92
CA ILE A 72 -0.32 -5.55 -16.72
C ILE A 72 1.21 -5.56 -16.88
N ASP A 73 1.74 -6.40 -17.77
CA ASP A 73 3.18 -6.52 -18.05
C ASP A 73 3.84 -5.18 -18.40
N CYS A 74 3.11 -4.25 -19.01
CA CYS A 74 3.58 -2.90 -19.33
C CYS A 74 3.94 -2.06 -18.08
N PHE A 75 3.43 -2.44 -16.91
CA PHE A 75 3.58 -1.69 -15.67
C PHE A 75 4.47 -2.37 -14.64
N ILE A 76 4.90 -3.62 -14.88
CA ILE A 76 5.76 -4.34 -13.95
C ILE A 76 7.14 -3.66 -13.92
N PRO A 77 7.59 -3.17 -12.75
CA PRO A 77 8.92 -2.59 -12.63
C PRO A 77 10.00 -3.64 -12.95
N PRO A 78 11.10 -3.26 -13.62
CA PRO A 78 12.19 -4.19 -13.93
C PRO A 78 12.91 -4.71 -12.67
N ASP A 79 12.93 -3.91 -11.59
CA ASP A 79 13.53 -4.27 -10.32
C ASP A 79 12.45 -4.52 -9.26
N ASN A 80 12.52 -5.67 -8.57
CA ASN A 80 11.53 -6.12 -7.59
C ASN A 80 12.05 -6.21 -6.14
N ASP A 81 13.26 -5.72 -5.87
CA ASP A 81 13.88 -5.79 -4.54
C ASP A 81 13.34 -4.70 -3.59
N LEU A 82 12.10 -4.90 -3.11
CA LEU A 82 11.56 -4.09 -2.03
C LEU A 82 12.24 -4.44 -0.71
N LEU A 83 12.79 -3.43 -0.03
CA LEU A 83 13.42 -3.58 1.28
C LEU A 83 12.44 -4.08 2.37
N PHE A 84 11.15 -3.80 2.19
CA PHE A 84 10.06 -4.20 3.07
C PHE A 84 8.87 -4.66 2.24
N ASP A 85 8.12 -5.63 2.74
CA ASP A 85 6.78 -5.91 2.24
C ASP A 85 5.81 -4.83 2.77
N TYR A 86 5.88 -3.64 2.17
CA TYR A 86 5.13 -2.45 2.59
C TYR A 86 3.61 -2.69 2.66
N LEU A 87 3.11 -3.64 1.88
CA LEU A 87 1.69 -3.94 1.79
C LEU A 87 1.17 -4.57 3.09
N THR A 88 2.00 -5.34 3.79
CA THR A 88 1.68 -5.93 5.11
C THR A 88 1.45 -4.91 6.23
N PHE A 89 1.78 -3.64 5.98
CA PHE A 89 1.59 -2.56 6.95
C PHE A 89 0.24 -1.88 6.79
N VAL A 90 -0.43 -2.03 5.64
CA VAL A 90 -1.67 -1.33 5.31
C VAL A 90 -2.78 -1.70 6.29
N THR A 91 -3.38 -0.71 6.94
CA THR A 91 -4.50 -0.87 7.88
C THR A 91 -5.82 -0.37 7.31
N LYS A 92 -5.77 0.39 6.21
CA LYS A 92 -6.92 1.04 5.59
C LYS A 92 -6.80 1.05 4.08
N ILE A 93 -7.90 0.69 3.40
CA ILE A 93 -8.09 0.98 1.97
C ILE A 93 -9.02 2.19 1.89
N SER A 94 -8.48 3.33 1.47
CA SER A 94 -9.21 4.60 1.38
C SER A 94 -9.95 4.77 0.05
N ALA A 95 -10.97 5.61 0.08
CA ALA A 95 -11.86 5.83 -1.06
C ALA A 95 -11.21 6.56 -2.25
N ASP A 96 -9.99 7.08 -2.09
CA ASP A 96 -9.18 7.66 -3.16
C ASP A 96 -8.47 6.60 -4.01
N LEU A 97 -8.56 5.30 -3.68
CA LEU A 97 -8.00 4.23 -4.51
C LEU A 97 -8.49 4.32 -5.96
N ASN A 98 -9.80 4.52 -6.18
CA ASN A 98 -10.38 4.64 -7.52
C ASN A 98 -9.81 5.83 -8.29
N GLU A 99 -9.77 7.00 -7.64
CA GLU A 99 -9.22 8.22 -8.22
C GLU A 99 -7.74 8.02 -8.58
N GLY A 100 -6.97 7.41 -7.68
CA GLY A 100 -5.57 7.07 -7.90
C GLY A 100 -5.35 6.09 -9.05
N VAL A 101 -6.15 5.03 -9.17
CA VAL A 101 -6.06 4.06 -10.27
C VAL A 101 -6.34 4.75 -11.61
N ASN A 102 -7.39 5.58 -11.65
CA ASN A 102 -7.78 6.32 -12.83
C ASN A 102 -6.72 7.34 -13.26
N GLU A 103 -6.12 8.07 -12.30
CA GLU A 103 -4.99 8.97 -12.55
C GLU A 103 -3.74 8.22 -13.02
N TRP A 104 -3.45 7.07 -12.41
CA TRP A 104 -2.29 6.25 -12.73
C TRP A 104 -2.33 5.67 -14.15
N LEU A 105 -3.50 5.18 -14.58
CA LEU A 105 -3.70 4.62 -15.93
C LEU A 105 -3.83 5.68 -17.01
N ASN A 106 -3.90 6.96 -16.62
CA ASN A 106 -3.84 8.15 -17.46
C ASN A 106 -4.51 8.00 -18.85
N VAL A 107 -5.83 7.82 -18.84
CA VAL A 107 -6.74 7.82 -20.02
C VAL A 107 -6.35 6.85 -21.16
N GLU A 108 -5.60 5.77 -20.89
CA GLU A 108 -5.53 4.66 -21.84
C GLU A 108 -6.87 3.92 -21.83
N LYS A 109 -7.67 4.13 -22.89
CA LYS A 109 -9.11 3.82 -22.98
C LYS A 109 -9.50 2.33 -22.90
N ASN A 110 -8.56 1.42 -22.67
CA ASN A 110 -8.79 -0.02 -22.83
C ASN A 110 -8.61 -0.84 -21.55
N PHE A 111 -8.34 -0.21 -20.40
CA PHE A 111 -8.28 -0.94 -19.13
C PHE A 111 -9.64 -0.96 -18.44
N ASP A 112 -10.04 -2.14 -18.00
CA ASP A 112 -11.20 -2.31 -17.12
C ASP A 112 -10.81 -1.87 -15.71
N LEU A 113 -11.11 -0.60 -15.39
CA LEU A 113 -10.85 0.02 -14.08
C LEU A 113 -11.42 -0.83 -12.94
N TYR A 114 -12.56 -1.48 -13.14
CA TYR A 114 -13.22 -2.27 -12.12
C TYR A 114 -12.42 -3.53 -11.80
N GLN A 115 -11.92 -4.24 -12.81
CA GLN A 115 -11.08 -5.42 -12.62
C GLN A 115 -9.76 -5.08 -11.91
N ILE A 116 -9.12 -3.98 -12.30
CA ILE A 116 -7.88 -3.50 -11.66
C ILE A 116 -8.12 -3.17 -10.19
N MET A 117 -9.22 -2.48 -9.90
CA MET A 117 -9.61 -2.18 -8.52
C MET A 117 -9.84 -3.46 -7.71
N ILE A 118 -10.55 -4.44 -8.26
CA ILE A 118 -10.78 -5.73 -7.59
C ILE A 118 -9.45 -6.43 -7.32
N ALA A 119 -8.56 -6.52 -8.30
CA ALA A 119 -7.26 -7.16 -8.15
C ALA A 119 -6.44 -6.51 -7.02
N PHE A 120 -6.38 -5.17 -6.97
CA PHE A 120 -5.69 -4.48 -5.89
C PHE A 120 -6.36 -4.67 -4.53
N ILE A 121 -7.69 -4.68 -4.45
CA ILE A 121 -8.40 -4.92 -3.18
C ILE A 121 -8.16 -6.34 -2.68
N ILE A 122 -8.31 -7.35 -3.53
CA ILE A 122 -8.05 -8.76 -3.19
C ILE A 122 -6.61 -8.92 -2.72
N MET A 123 -5.66 -8.36 -3.47
CA MET A 123 -4.25 -8.40 -3.13
C MET A 123 -3.97 -7.75 -1.77
N LEU A 124 -4.52 -6.55 -1.51
CA LEU A 124 -4.33 -5.87 -0.23
C LEU A 124 -4.92 -6.66 0.94
N LEU A 125 -6.10 -7.24 0.76
CA LEU A 125 -6.74 -8.11 1.76
C LEU A 125 -5.91 -9.37 2.03
N ARG A 126 -5.31 -9.96 0.99
CA ARG A 126 -4.42 -11.12 1.12
C ARG A 126 -3.10 -10.76 1.79
N LYS A 127 -2.50 -9.63 1.44
CA LYS A 127 -1.18 -9.21 1.93
C LYS A 127 -1.22 -8.63 3.35
N SER A 128 -2.35 -8.06 3.77
CA SER A 128 -2.43 -7.40 5.07
C SER A 128 -3.60 -7.89 5.92
N GLU A 129 -3.26 -8.69 6.92
CA GLU A 129 -4.16 -9.07 8.02
C GLU A 129 -4.53 -7.89 8.92
N LYS A 130 -3.87 -6.73 8.76
CA LYS A 130 -4.07 -5.54 9.60
C LYS A 130 -5.15 -4.60 9.07
N ILE A 131 -5.74 -4.88 7.91
CA ILE A 131 -6.80 -4.06 7.33
C ILE A 131 -8.02 -4.09 8.24
N LYS A 132 -8.40 -2.91 8.76
CA LYS A 132 -9.55 -2.72 9.64
C LYS A 132 -10.64 -1.87 9.01
N LYS A 133 -10.33 -1.15 7.94
CA LYS A 133 -11.23 -0.17 7.33
C LYS A 133 -11.15 -0.20 5.81
N LEU A 134 -12.33 -0.26 5.19
CA LEU A 134 -12.53 -0.13 3.75
C LEU A 134 -13.45 1.06 3.52
N GLU A 135 -13.02 2.01 2.71
CA GLU A 135 -13.82 3.17 2.31
C GLU A 135 -13.98 3.19 0.80
N PHE A 136 -15.22 3.34 0.32
CA PHE A 136 -15.52 3.42 -1.11
C PHE A 136 -16.35 4.67 -1.38
N LYS A 137 -15.99 5.40 -2.44
CA LYS A 137 -16.78 6.52 -2.97
C LYS A 137 -17.64 6.01 -4.12
N GLY A 138 -18.94 6.20 -4.02
CA GLY A 138 -19.85 6.27 -5.19
C GLY A 138 -20.19 4.96 -5.91
N TYR A 139 -19.61 3.82 -5.56
CA TYR A 139 -19.98 2.53 -6.17
C TYR A 139 -20.23 1.48 -5.08
N ARG A 140 -21.35 0.75 -5.18
CA ARG A 140 -21.57 -0.48 -4.41
C ARG A 140 -20.56 -1.51 -4.92
N LEU A 141 -19.46 -1.68 -4.21
CA LEU A 141 -18.70 -2.91 -4.30
C LEU A 141 -19.49 -3.95 -3.52
N ASP A 142 -20.12 -4.89 -4.23
CA ASP A 142 -20.72 -6.07 -3.60
C ASP A 142 -19.60 -6.93 -3.03
N LEU A 143 -19.20 -6.63 -1.79
CA LEU A 143 -18.20 -7.36 -1.03
C LEU A 143 -18.52 -8.86 -0.95
N TRP A 144 -19.80 -9.24 -1.08
CA TRP A 144 -20.26 -10.63 -1.17
C TRP A 144 -19.57 -11.43 -2.27
N ASN A 145 -19.31 -10.84 -3.44
CA ASN A 145 -18.61 -11.54 -4.54
C ASN A 145 -17.10 -11.65 -4.28
N ILE A 146 -16.52 -10.70 -3.53
CA ILE A 146 -15.09 -10.70 -3.18
C ILE A 146 -14.82 -11.76 -2.11
N PHE A 147 -15.68 -11.90 -1.10
CA PHE A 147 -15.54 -12.92 -0.05
C PHE A 147 -15.61 -14.35 -0.61
N PHE A 148 -16.41 -14.60 -1.64
CA PHE A 148 -16.52 -15.92 -2.28
C PHE A 148 -15.27 -16.32 -3.09
N GLN A 149 -14.46 -15.35 -3.54
CA GLN A 149 -13.21 -15.61 -4.27
C GLN A 149 -12.01 -15.85 -3.34
N LEU A 150 -12.16 -15.59 -2.03
CA LEU A 150 -11.11 -15.74 -1.01
C LEU A 150 -11.25 -17.04 -0.18
N THR A 151 -12.32 -17.82 -0.39
CA THR A 151 -12.59 -19.13 0.23
C THR A 151 -12.44 -20.26 -0.77
#